data_AF-A0A2G9HHQ3-F1
#
_entry.id   AF-A0A2G9HHQ3-F1
#
_cell.length_a   1.000
_cell.length_b   1.000
_cell.length_c   1.000
_cell.angle_alpha   90.00
_cell.angle_beta   90.00
_cell.angle_gamma   90.00
#
_symmetry.space_group_name_H-M   'P 1'
#
loop_
_entity.id
_entity.type
_entity.pdbx_description
1 polymer ?
#
loop_
_entity_poly.entity_id
_entity_poly.type
_entity_poly.pdbx_seq_one_letter_code
_entity_poly.pdbx_strand_id
1 'polypeptide(L)'
;MGAITYDMEIRSSIPAAKMLKALVLDADTLIPKIMPQAIKNVEIPGGDGRSQFKSAKHRGNALDTENLTHSYSIIEDDALMGVLDSVTYHVKIVPTEDGGCICKNRSMYHMKDGVEISGKKIKEGKEKAMAKFKAIEVYLQAN
;
A
#
# COMPACT_ATOMS: atom_id res chain seq x y z
N MET A 1 -11.66 -20.43 8.62
CA MET A 1 -10.98 -19.15 8.38
C MET A 1 -9.70 -19.42 7.60
N GLY A 2 -9.63 -18.98 6.34
CA GLY A 2 -8.41 -19.06 5.53
C GLY A 2 -7.88 -17.67 5.21
N ALA A 3 -6.56 -17.48 5.23
CA ALA A 3 -5.92 -16.24 4.79
C ALA A 3 -5.16 -16.48 3.49
N ILE A 4 -5.54 -15.80 2.40
CA ILE A 4 -4.81 -15.90 1.13
C ILE A 4 -3.64 -14.94 1.19
N THR A 5 -2.43 -15.45 1.05
CA THR A 5 -1.20 -14.64 0.97
C THR A 5 -0.79 -14.47 -0.48
N TYR A 6 -0.41 -13.25 -0.86
CA TYR A 6 0.13 -12.93 -2.18
C TYR A 6 1.39 -12.08 -2.04
N ASP A 7 2.52 -12.59 -2.54
CA ASP A 7 3.80 -11.88 -2.59
C ASP A 7 4.00 -11.21 -3.96
N MET A 8 4.52 -9.98 -3.95
CA MET A 8 4.89 -9.22 -5.13
C MET A 8 6.25 -8.56 -4.93
N GLU A 9 7.11 -8.62 -5.94
CA GLU A 9 8.41 -7.93 -5.95
C GLU A 9 8.48 -6.99 -7.15
N ILE A 10 9.00 -5.77 -6.92
CA ILE A 10 9.25 -4.76 -7.95
C ILE A 10 10.67 -4.25 -7.77
N ARG A 11 11.48 -4.28 -8.85
CA ARG A 11 12.80 -3.62 -8.87
C ARG A 11 12.63 -2.18 -9.33
N SER A 12 13.40 -1.27 -8.72
CA SER A 12 13.44 0.15 -9.04
C SER A 12 14.88 0.65 -8.99
N SER A 13 15.26 1.57 -9.88
CA SER A 13 16.56 2.27 -9.79
C SER A 13 16.57 3.37 -8.72
N ILE A 14 15.46 3.61 -8.02
CA ILE A 14 15.39 4.58 -6.92
C ILE A 14 16.04 3.99 -5.64
N PRO A 15 16.91 4.76 -4.94
CA PRO A 15 17.50 4.33 -3.68
C PRO A 15 16.46 4.00 -2.61
N ALA A 16 16.69 2.91 -1.87
CA ALA A 16 15.74 2.33 -0.93
C ALA A 16 15.17 3.34 0.10
N ALA A 17 16.00 4.26 0.61
CA ALA A 17 15.58 5.29 1.55
C ALA A 17 14.67 6.36 0.92
N LYS A 18 14.94 6.81 -0.33
CA LYS A 18 14.03 7.69 -1.10
C LYS A 18 12.67 7.00 -1.28
N MET A 19 12.69 5.73 -1.68
CA MET A 19 11.48 4.95 -1.95
C MET A 19 10.65 4.68 -0.68
N LEU A 20 11.28 4.36 0.46
CA LEU A 20 10.56 4.22 1.75
C LEU A 20 9.90 5.54 2.16
N LYS A 21 10.65 6.65 2.08
CA LYS A 21 10.13 7.97 2.45
C LYS A 21 8.88 8.32 1.62
N ALA A 22 8.92 8.10 0.32
CA ALA A 22 7.79 8.40 -0.57
C ALA A 22 6.60 7.44 -0.43
N LEU A 23 6.84 6.15 -0.17
CA LEU A 23 5.78 5.14 -0.01
C LEU A 23 5.09 5.16 1.37
N VAL A 24 5.76 5.70 2.40
CA VAL A 24 5.29 5.58 3.79
C VAL A 24 5.24 6.91 4.55
N LEU A 25 6.27 7.75 4.45
CA LEU A 25 6.38 8.98 5.26
C LEU A 25 5.72 10.20 4.60
N ASP A 26 5.91 10.36 3.30
CA ASP A 26 5.37 11.48 2.52
C ASP A 26 4.04 11.11 1.83
N ALA A 27 3.60 9.86 1.94
CA ALA A 27 2.56 9.23 1.12
C ALA A 27 1.24 10.03 1.08
N ASP A 28 0.74 10.46 2.25
CA ASP A 28 -0.49 11.26 2.36
C ASP A 28 -0.41 12.64 1.69
N THR A 29 0.80 13.18 1.52
CA THR A 29 1.04 14.46 0.83
C THR A 29 1.43 14.29 -0.64
N LEU A 30 1.99 13.13 -1.00
CA LEU A 30 2.51 12.82 -2.33
C LEU A 30 1.41 12.23 -3.22
N ILE A 31 0.73 11.17 -2.78
CA ILE A 31 -0.24 10.42 -3.59
C ILE A 31 -1.36 11.33 -4.13
N PRO A 32 -1.94 12.30 -3.38
CA PRO A 32 -2.93 13.23 -3.93
C PRO A 32 -2.40 14.12 -5.07
N LYS A 33 -1.09 14.43 -5.09
CA LYS A 33 -0.45 15.25 -6.14
C LYS A 33 -0.18 14.46 -7.41
N ILE A 34 0.31 13.22 -7.28
CA ILE A 34 0.72 12.37 -8.41
C ILE A 34 -0.42 11.51 -8.98
N MET A 35 -1.48 11.27 -8.20
CA MET A 35 -2.66 10.50 -8.62
C MET A 35 -3.97 11.15 -8.13
N PRO A 36 -4.28 12.40 -8.50
CA PRO A 36 -5.50 13.08 -8.04
C PRO A 36 -6.77 12.32 -8.40
N GLN A 37 -6.84 11.68 -9.58
CA GLN A 37 -7.98 10.84 -9.97
C GLN A 37 -8.14 9.54 -9.16
N ALA A 38 -7.17 9.18 -8.30
CA ALA A 38 -7.25 8.04 -7.38
C ALA A 38 -7.70 8.43 -5.96
N ILE A 39 -7.85 9.73 -5.66
CA ILE A 39 -8.28 10.24 -4.34
C ILE A 39 -9.28 11.40 -4.57
N LYS A 40 -10.59 11.09 -4.65
CA LYS A 40 -11.60 12.04 -5.14
C LYS A 40 -12.26 12.93 -4.07
N ASN A 41 -12.18 12.59 -2.78
CA ASN A 41 -12.54 13.42 -1.60
C ASN A 41 -11.61 13.10 -0.40
N VAL A 42 -10.58 13.89 -0.14
CA VAL A 42 -9.92 13.91 1.19
C VAL A 42 -10.84 14.70 2.14
N GLU A 43 -11.39 14.09 3.18
CA GLU A 43 -12.30 14.75 4.13
C GLU A 43 -11.92 14.50 5.60
N ILE A 44 -11.72 15.59 6.34
CA ILE A 44 -10.81 15.75 7.48
C ILE A 44 -11.40 15.26 8.84
N PRO A 45 -10.69 14.52 9.72
CA PRO A 45 -11.75 13.23 10.80
C PRO A 45 -12.46 13.95 11.98
N GLY A 46 -12.42 15.29 11.94
CA GLY A 46 -12.21 16.17 13.12
C GLY A 46 -10.75 16.66 13.29
N GLY A 47 -10.17 17.30 12.27
CA GLY A 47 -8.85 17.99 12.30
C GLY A 47 -7.72 17.30 11.50
N ASP A 48 -7.18 17.98 10.49
CA ASP A 48 -6.22 17.57 9.43
C ASP A 48 -6.10 16.09 8.95
N GLY A 49 -6.31 15.86 7.64
CA GLY A 49 -5.83 14.70 6.85
C GLY A 49 -6.54 13.33 6.98
N ARG A 50 -7.50 12.99 6.09
CA ARG A 50 -8.11 11.62 5.91
C ARG A 50 -8.43 11.44 4.44
N SER A 51 -7.95 10.36 3.84
CA SER A 51 -8.04 10.13 2.40
C SER A 51 -9.43 9.64 1.95
N GLN A 52 -9.68 9.58 0.63
CA GLN A 52 -10.95 9.08 0.10
C GLN A 52 -11.07 7.55 0.16
N PHE A 53 -10.99 7.02 1.36
CA PHE A 53 -11.38 5.67 1.69
C PHE A 53 -12.29 5.82 2.90
N LYS A 54 -13.59 6.05 2.64
CA LYS A 54 -14.58 6.28 3.70
C LYS A 54 -14.55 5.08 4.65
N SER A 55 -14.14 5.35 5.90
CA SER A 55 -13.97 4.38 6.97
C SER A 55 -12.79 3.40 6.88
N ALA A 56 -11.82 3.59 5.98
CA ALA A 56 -10.60 2.77 6.00
C ALA A 56 -9.73 3.03 7.24
N LYS A 57 -10.01 2.32 8.34
CA LYS A 57 -9.09 2.22 9.49
C LYS A 57 -7.82 1.49 9.05
N HIS A 58 -6.87 2.26 8.54
CA HIS A 58 -5.46 1.87 8.42
C HIS A 58 -4.87 1.75 9.83
N ARG A 59 -4.79 0.51 10.33
CA ARG A 59 -4.00 0.21 11.52
C ARG A 59 -2.53 0.12 11.08
N GLY A 60 -1.71 1.10 11.47
CA GLY A 60 -0.26 0.93 11.43
C GLY A 60 0.13 -0.17 12.42
N ASN A 61 0.65 -1.29 11.91
CA ASN A 61 1.06 -2.43 12.75
C ASN A 61 2.55 -2.34 13.11
N ALA A 62 3.39 -1.88 12.18
CA ALA A 62 4.81 -1.60 12.41
C ALA A 62 5.37 -0.62 11.38
N LEU A 63 6.34 0.19 11.78
CA LEU A 63 7.25 0.89 10.89
C LEU A 63 8.65 0.77 11.48
N ASP A 64 9.57 0.22 10.68
CA ASP A 64 10.98 0.06 11.02
C ASP A 64 11.79 0.67 9.88
N THR A 65 12.31 1.86 10.13
CA THR A 65 13.10 2.63 9.15
C THR A 65 14.53 2.13 9.01
N GLU A 66 15.03 1.31 9.94
CA GLU A 66 16.40 0.76 9.90
C GLU A 66 16.43 -0.51 9.03
N ASN A 67 15.48 -1.42 9.23
CA ASN A 67 15.27 -2.61 8.40
C ASN A 67 14.49 -2.33 7.10
N LEU A 68 14.08 -1.07 6.88
CA LEU A 68 13.33 -0.58 5.73
C LEU A 68 12.02 -1.37 5.50
N THR A 69 11.27 -1.62 6.59
CA THR A 69 9.98 -2.33 6.54
C THR A 69 8.83 -1.50 7.08
N HIS A 70 7.65 -1.69 6.50
CA HIS A 70 6.40 -1.11 6.96
C HIS A 70 5.28 -2.13 6.87
N SER A 71 4.49 -2.25 7.93
CA SER A 71 3.35 -3.16 8.02
C SER A 71 2.09 -2.41 8.42
N TYR A 72 1.02 -2.54 7.65
CA TYR A 72 -0.28 -1.93 7.93
C TYR A 72 -1.44 -2.87 7.61
N SER A 73 -2.54 -2.78 8.36
CA SER A 73 -3.76 -3.54 8.11
C SER A 73 -4.93 -2.61 7.79
N ILE A 74 -5.72 -2.96 6.77
CA ILE A 74 -7.00 -2.33 6.44
C ILE A 74 -8.11 -3.20 7.03
N ILE A 75 -8.97 -2.62 7.88
CA ILE A 75 -9.96 -3.39 8.69
C ILE A 75 -11.43 -2.98 8.40
N GLU A 76 -11.70 -1.76 7.93
CA GLU A 76 -13.07 -1.24 7.75
C GLU A 76 -13.30 -0.49 6.41
N ASP A 77 -12.44 -0.71 5.41
CA ASP A 77 -12.58 -0.04 4.10
C ASP A 77 -13.68 -0.66 3.21
N ASP A 78 -14.32 0.17 2.40
CA ASP A 78 -15.29 -0.25 1.37
C ASP A 78 -14.61 -1.18 0.32
N ALA A 79 -13.29 -1.04 0.10
CA ALA A 79 -12.53 -1.98 -0.73
C ALA A 79 -12.37 -3.39 -0.12
N LEU A 80 -12.74 -3.62 1.15
CA LEU A 80 -12.93 -4.98 1.70
C LEU A 80 -14.20 -5.64 1.14
N MET A 81 -15.09 -4.87 0.50
CA MET A 81 -16.29 -5.31 -0.23
C MET A 81 -17.21 -6.23 0.59
N GLY A 82 -17.24 -6.05 1.91
CA GLY A 82 -17.97 -6.88 2.86
C GLY A 82 -17.43 -8.31 3.07
N VAL A 83 -16.54 -8.81 2.20
CA VAL A 83 -16.11 -10.22 2.13
C VAL A 83 -14.84 -10.55 2.93
N LEU A 84 -14.05 -9.53 3.28
CA LEU A 84 -12.83 -9.66 4.08
C LEU A 84 -13.08 -9.12 5.50
N ASP A 85 -12.41 -9.69 6.49
CA ASP A 85 -12.29 -9.14 7.84
C ASP A 85 -11.11 -8.17 7.94
N SER A 86 -10.04 -8.39 7.17
CA SER A 86 -8.97 -7.42 6.97
C SER A 86 -8.07 -7.78 5.77
N VAL A 87 -7.25 -6.82 5.33
CA VAL A 87 -6.05 -7.09 4.55
C VAL A 87 -4.84 -6.52 5.26
N THR A 88 -3.87 -7.38 5.58
CA THR A 88 -2.57 -6.95 6.14
C THR A 88 -1.53 -6.90 5.02
N TYR A 89 -0.81 -5.79 4.94
CA TYR A 89 0.26 -5.55 3.99
C TYR A 89 1.59 -5.49 4.74
N HIS A 90 2.59 -6.21 4.26
CA HIS A 90 3.97 -6.13 4.73
C HIS A 90 4.86 -5.70 3.56
N VAL A 91 5.31 -4.45 3.59
CA VAL A 91 6.26 -3.87 2.64
C VAL A 91 7.67 -3.99 3.23
N LYS A 92 8.62 -4.49 2.44
CA LYS A 92 10.05 -4.47 2.74
C LYS A 92 10.82 -3.97 1.53
N ILE A 93 11.67 -2.96 1.72
CA ILE A 93 12.48 -2.36 0.67
C ILE A 93 13.93 -2.78 0.89
N VAL A 94 14.49 -3.54 -0.05
CA VAL A 94 15.87 -4.05 0.03
C VAL A 94 16.75 -3.23 -0.91
N PRO A 95 17.82 -2.56 -0.46
CA PRO A 95 18.74 -1.87 -1.35
C PRO A 95 19.47 -2.87 -2.27
N THR A 96 19.84 -2.43 -3.47
CA THR A 96 20.65 -3.21 -4.42
C THR A 96 22.03 -2.60 -4.60
N GLU A 97 23.01 -3.41 -4.99
CA GLU A 97 24.39 -2.97 -5.28
C GLU A 97 24.46 -1.89 -6.39
N ASP A 98 23.49 -1.91 -7.31
CA ASP A 98 23.25 -0.91 -8.37
C ASP A 98 22.75 0.47 -7.83
N GLY A 99 22.67 0.66 -6.51
CA GLY A 99 22.17 1.87 -5.86
C GLY A 99 20.63 2.01 -5.80
N GLY A 100 19.90 1.20 -6.58
CA GLY A 100 18.43 1.09 -6.53
C GLY A 100 17.87 0.28 -5.35
N CYS A 101 16.68 -0.29 -5.52
CA CYS A 101 16.05 -1.18 -4.55
C CYS A 101 15.10 -2.24 -5.15
N ILE A 102 14.80 -3.27 -4.35
CA ILE A 102 13.73 -4.23 -4.56
C ILE A 102 12.66 -4.00 -3.49
N CYS A 103 11.49 -3.54 -3.93
CA CYS A 103 10.32 -3.39 -3.09
C CYS A 103 9.51 -4.69 -3.10
N LYS A 104 9.55 -5.41 -1.98
CA LYS A 104 8.73 -6.59 -1.72
C LYS A 104 7.46 -6.16 -0.99
N ASN A 105 6.28 -6.59 -1.46
CA ASN A 105 5.00 -6.37 -0.82
C ASN A 105 4.25 -7.70 -0.69
N ARG A 106 4.01 -8.12 0.54
CA ARG A 106 3.17 -9.27 0.89
C ARG A 106 1.80 -8.79 1.34
N SER A 107 0.76 -9.14 0.59
CA SER A 107 -0.64 -8.87 0.91
C SER A 107 -1.29 -10.14 1.49
N MET A 108 -1.89 -10.04 2.67
CA MET A 108 -2.54 -11.15 3.38
C MET A 108 -4.03 -10.83 3.55
N TYR A 109 -4.86 -11.53 2.78
CA TYR A 109 -6.30 -11.33 2.69
C TYR A 109 -7.00 -12.26 3.67
N HIS A 110 -7.49 -11.71 4.79
CA HIS A 110 -8.21 -12.46 5.81
C HIS A 110 -9.70 -12.49 5.45
N MET A 111 -10.18 -13.64 4.98
CA MET A 111 -11.55 -13.84 4.53
C MET A 111 -12.48 -14.18 5.70
N LYS A 112 -13.72 -13.68 5.63
CA LYS A 112 -14.80 -14.09 6.52
C LYS A 112 -15.09 -15.58 6.35
N ASP A 113 -15.55 -16.22 7.43
CA ASP A 113 -15.87 -17.64 7.36
C ASP A 113 -17.06 -17.90 6.42
N GLY A 114 -16.98 -19.00 5.66
CA GLY A 114 -17.91 -19.29 4.57
C GLY A 114 -17.82 -18.41 3.31
N VAL A 115 -16.82 -17.51 3.19
CA VAL A 115 -16.70 -16.58 2.05
C VAL A 115 -15.40 -16.78 1.26
N GLU A 116 -15.52 -16.94 -0.06
CA GLU A 116 -14.38 -16.96 -0.98
C GLU A 116 -14.21 -15.61 -1.71
N ILE A 117 -12.97 -15.12 -1.81
CA ILE A 117 -12.62 -13.98 -2.67
C ILE A 117 -12.19 -14.47 -4.06
N SER A 118 -12.80 -13.95 -5.12
CA SER A 118 -12.40 -14.31 -6.48
C SER A 118 -11.03 -13.75 -6.84
N GLY A 119 -10.21 -14.55 -7.55
CA GLY A 119 -8.86 -14.15 -7.97
C GLY A 119 -8.83 -12.87 -8.82
N LYS A 120 -9.95 -12.51 -9.47
CA LYS A 120 -10.13 -11.21 -10.14
C LYS A 120 -9.99 -10.04 -9.15
N LYS A 121 -10.66 -10.08 -7.99
CA LYS A 121 -10.58 -9.03 -6.96
C LYS A 121 -9.16 -8.88 -6.40
N ILE A 122 -8.44 -9.99 -6.20
CA ILE A 122 -7.02 -9.98 -5.80
C ILE A 122 -6.17 -9.28 -6.88
N LYS A 123 -6.38 -9.63 -8.16
CA LYS A 123 -5.69 -9.02 -9.30
C LYS A 123 -5.96 -7.51 -9.39
N GLU A 124 -7.21 -7.07 -9.23
CA GLU A 124 -7.59 -5.65 -9.22
C GLU A 124 -6.90 -4.88 -8.06
N GLY A 125 -6.76 -5.51 -6.89
CA GLY A 125 -5.98 -4.96 -5.78
C GLY A 125 -4.48 -4.82 -6.10
N LYS A 126 -3.89 -5.86 -6.72
CA LYS A 126 -2.49 -5.85 -7.19
C LYS A 126 -2.24 -4.77 -8.23
N GLU A 127 -3.14 -4.61 -9.21
CA GLU A 127 -3.00 -3.60 -10.28
C GLU A 127 -3.10 -2.17 -9.72
N LYS A 128 -3.99 -1.92 -8.74
CA LYS A 128 -4.04 -0.65 -8.00
C LYS A 128 -2.74 -0.38 -7.21
N ALA A 129 -2.18 -1.39 -6.54
CA ALA A 129 -0.92 -1.26 -5.80
C ALA A 129 0.28 -0.98 -6.75
N MET A 130 0.34 -1.68 -7.89
CA MET A 130 1.38 -1.47 -8.89
C MET A 130 1.29 -0.09 -9.57
N ALA A 131 0.07 0.41 -9.82
CA ALA A 131 -0.13 1.75 -10.35
C ALA A 131 0.34 2.84 -9.36
N LYS A 132 0.03 2.70 -8.07
CA LYS A 132 0.55 3.59 -7.00
C LYS A 132 2.08 3.57 -6.96
N PHE A 133 2.69 2.39 -6.98
CA PHE A 133 4.15 2.25 -6.97
C PHE A 133 4.80 2.97 -8.18
N LYS A 134 4.31 2.69 -9.40
CA LYS A 134 4.87 3.31 -10.62
C LYS A 134 4.69 4.83 -10.66
N ALA A 135 3.59 5.37 -10.15
CA ALA A 135 3.40 6.81 -10.08
C ALA A 135 4.42 7.49 -9.13
N ILE A 136 4.73 6.84 -7.99
CA ILE A 136 5.75 7.30 -7.05
C ILE A 136 7.15 7.17 -7.66
N GLU A 137 7.45 6.04 -8.30
CA GLU A 137 8.72 5.81 -9.00
C GLU A 137 9.00 6.88 -10.08
N VAL A 138 8.04 7.13 -10.97
CA VAL A 138 8.17 8.17 -12.02
C VAL A 138 8.36 9.57 -11.42
N TYR A 139 7.69 9.88 -10.31
CA TYR A 139 7.89 11.14 -9.61
C TYR A 139 9.32 11.28 -9.03
N LEU A 140 9.85 10.23 -8.40
CA LEU A 140 11.21 10.19 -7.83
C LEU A 140 12.32 10.05 -8.88
N GLN A 141 11.99 9.65 -10.11
CA GLN A 141 12.89 9.73 -11.27
C GLN A 141 13.00 11.15 -11.82
N ALA A 142 12.00 12.01 -11.56
CA ALA A 142 11.97 13.40 -11.98
C ALA A 142 12.39 14.40 -10.86
N ASN A 143 12.59 13.93 -9.61
CA ASN A 143 12.88 14.74 -8.41
C ASN A 143 13.82 14.00 -7.40
#